data_AF-A0A9D7I0W2-F1
#
_entry.id   AF-A0A9D7I0W2-F1
#
_cell.length_a   1.000
_cell.length_b   1.000
_cell.length_c   1.000
_cell.angle_alpha   90.00
_cell.angle_beta   90.00
_cell.angle_gamma   90.00
#
_symmetry.space_group_name_H-M   'P 1'
#
loop_
_entity.id
_entity.type
_entity.pdbx_description
1 polymer ?
#
loop_
_entity_poly.entity_id
_entity_poly.type
_entity_poly.pdbx_seq_one_letter_code
_entity_poly.pdbx_strand_id
1 'polypeptide(L)'
;MKKICLFFLIVAASCTAAQKKDHIISMNGLGALKLGMSQEEVEKLLNEKILLPNSLDTINDNYQDTAKLKYKNIDVQLEFNRNYYAPNVFRMRLIGIKANSPLCKTASGIGVGTDMLKIIAAYDSLHVKIQPGYAYYYETEEGEGKSTVSILDDAASTMDYFSDAYTMVFFLLNKKVISFELKAKLKDERD
;
A
#
# COMPACT_ATOMS: atom_id res chain seq x y z
N MET A 1 -21.05 -17.81 -45.37
CA MET A 1 -21.27 -17.21 -44.03
C MET A 1 -20.27 -17.77 -43.00
N LYS A 2 -18.97 -17.47 -43.12
CA LYS A 2 -17.92 -18.05 -42.24
C LYS A 2 -16.78 -17.09 -41.85
N LYS A 3 -16.90 -15.78 -42.15
CA LYS A 3 -15.80 -14.81 -41.99
C LYS A 3 -16.06 -13.69 -40.96
N ILE A 4 -17.19 -13.69 -40.26
CA ILE A 4 -17.56 -12.60 -39.33
C ILE A 4 -17.22 -12.93 -37.86
N CYS A 5 -16.99 -14.19 -37.49
CA CYS A 5 -16.69 -14.57 -36.09
C CYS A 5 -15.28 -14.20 -35.60
N LEU A 6 -14.32 -13.88 -36.47
CA LEU A 6 -12.93 -13.71 -36.04
C LEU A 6 -12.62 -12.32 -35.46
N PHE A 7 -13.43 -11.29 -35.74
CA PHE A 7 -13.20 -9.93 -35.24
C PHE A 7 -13.68 -9.72 -33.79
N PHE A 8 -14.60 -10.55 -33.29
CA PHE A 8 -15.10 -10.44 -31.90
C PHE A 8 -14.13 -11.01 -30.85
N LEU A 9 -13.22 -11.91 -31.24
CA LEU A 9 -12.27 -12.56 -30.34
C LEU A 9 -11.03 -11.70 -30.01
N ILE A 10 -10.65 -10.77 -30.90
CA ILE A 10 -9.46 -9.93 -30.70
C ILE A 10 -9.74 -8.79 -29.70
N VAL A 11 -10.97 -8.27 -29.64
CA VAL A 11 -11.32 -7.17 -28.73
C VAL A 11 -11.38 -7.63 -27.26
N ALA A 12 -11.81 -8.87 -27.00
CA ALA A 12 -11.91 -9.42 -25.64
C ALA A 12 -10.55 -9.65 -24.95
N ALA A 13 -9.48 -9.93 -25.71
CA ALA A 13 -8.15 -10.19 -25.15
C ALA A 13 -7.44 -8.91 -24.67
N SER A 14 -7.77 -7.75 -25.25
CA SER A 14 -7.16 -6.45 -24.91
C SER A 14 -7.64 -5.88 -23.57
N CYS A 15 -8.83 -6.25 -23.08
CA CYS A 15 -9.33 -5.77 -21.79
C CYS A 15 -8.66 -6.44 -20.58
N THR A 16 -8.17 -7.67 -20.73
CA THR A 16 -7.54 -8.42 -19.62
C THR A 16 -6.12 -7.96 -19.25
N ALA A 17 -5.39 -7.32 -20.17
CA ALA A 17 -4.02 -6.87 -19.91
C ALA A 17 -3.96 -5.56 -19.08
N ALA A 18 -4.94 -4.67 -19.25
CA ALA A 18 -5.05 -3.43 -18.48
C ALA A 18 -5.50 -3.69 -17.04
N GLN A 19 -6.43 -4.65 -16.83
CA GLN A 19 -6.91 -5.03 -15.50
C GLN A 19 -5.82 -5.60 -14.58
N LYS A 20 -4.74 -6.17 -15.12
CA LYS A 20 -3.66 -6.72 -14.28
C LYS A 20 -2.84 -5.65 -13.57
N LYS A 21 -2.68 -4.45 -14.13
CA LYS A 21 -1.79 -3.42 -13.54
C LYS A 21 -2.42 -2.67 -12.37
N ASP A 22 -3.75 -2.55 -12.38
CA ASP A 22 -4.50 -1.77 -11.39
C ASP A 22 -4.31 -2.31 -9.96
N HIS A 23 -4.13 -3.63 -9.82
CA HIS A 23 -3.98 -4.29 -8.51
C HIS A 23 -2.56 -4.79 -8.23
N ILE A 24 -1.54 -4.32 -8.97
CA ILE A 24 -0.15 -4.69 -8.68
C ILE A 24 0.30 -3.99 -7.39
N ILE A 25 0.70 -4.79 -6.42
CA ILE A 25 1.36 -4.33 -5.19
C ILE A 25 2.86 -4.15 -5.47
N SER A 26 3.42 -3.05 -5.02
CA SER A 26 4.85 -2.77 -5.05
C SER A 26 5.24 -1.98 -3.81
N MET A 27 6.53 -1.88 -3.53
CA MET A 27 7.06 -1.07 -2.42
C MET A 27 6.56 0.39 -2.47
N ASN A 28 6.32 0.91 -3.67
CA ASN A 28 5.93 2.32 -3.88
C ASN A 28 4.41 2.52 -3.94
N GLY A 29 3.59 1.47 -3.86
CA GLY A 29 2.13 1.61 -3.91
C GLY A 29 1.37 0.47 -4.61
N LEU A 30 0.08 0.71 -4.86
CA LEU A 30 -0.90 -0.21 -5.41
C LEU A 30 -1.43 0.30 -6.76
N GLY A 31 -0.98 -0.30 -7.86
CA GLY A 31 -1.32 0.16 -9.20
C GLY A 31 -0.94 1.62 -9.41
N ALA A 32 -1.93 2.47 -9.72
CA ALA A 32 -1.77 3.91 -9.89
C ALA A 32 -1.76 4.69 -8.57
N LEU A 33 -2.29 4.13 -7.46
CA LEU A 33 -2.16 4.74 -6.14
C LEU A 33 -0.71 4.59 -5.66
N LYS A 34 0.01 5.70 -5.52
CA LYS A 34 1.41 5.71 -5.08
C LYS A 34 1.55 6.38 -3.73
N LEU A 35 2.37 5.78 -2.88
CA LEU A 35 2.82 6.41 -1.64
C LEU A 35 3.53 7.72 -1.99
N GLY A 36 3.32 8.73 -1.16
CA GLY A 36 3.77 10.08 -1.43
C GLY A 36 2.87 10.88 -2.36
N MET A 37 1.71 10.41 -2.83
CA MET A 37 0.75 11.31 -3.51
C MET A 37 0.18 12.33 -2.51
N SER A 38 -0.06 13.57 -2.94
CA SER A 38 -0.87 14.52 -2.17
C SER A 38 -2.33 14.06 -2.13
N GLN A 39 -3.09 14.51 -1.12
CA GLN A 39 -4.53 14.25 -1.10
C GLN A 39 -5.21 14.67 -2.41
N GLU A 40 -4.86 15.84 -2.96
CA GLU A 40 -5.43 16.33 -4.23
C GLU A 40 -5.13 15.39 -5.41
N GLU A 41 -3.91 14.86 -5.49
CA GLU A 41 -3.53 13.90 -6.53
C GLU A 41 -4.33 12.60 -6.39
N VAL A 42 -4.55 12.13 -5.17
CA VAL A 42 -5.39 10.93 -4.90
C VAL A 42 -6.84 11.21 -5.26
N GLU A 43 -7.40 12.36 -4.85
CA GLU A 43 -8.77 12.75 -5.17
C GLU A 43 -9.01 12.84 -6.68
N LYS A 44 -8.04 13.41 -7.41
CA LYS A 44 -8.07 13.47 -8.88
C LYS A 44 -8.00 12.09 -9.52
N LEU A 45 -7.15 11.19 -8.99
CA LEU A 45 -7.03 9.82 -9.48
C LEU A 45 -8.33 9.03 -9.27
N LEU A 46 -8.98 9.21 -8.12
CA LEU A 46 -10.20 8.51 -7.75
C LEU A 46 -11.46 9.18 -8.32
N ASN A 47 -11.36 10.44 -8.73
CA ASN A 47 -12.50 11.29 -9.08
C ASN A 47 -13.52 11.37 -7.93
N GLU A 48 -13.02 11.50 -6.70
CA GLU A 48 -13.81 11.54 -5.46
C GLU A 48 -13.12 12.45 -4.44
N LYS A 49 -13.89 13.14 -3.60
CA LYS A 49 -13.34 13.92 -2.47
C LYS A 49 -13.11 13.02 -1.27
N ILE A 50 -11.94 13.16 -0.65
CA ILE A 50 -11.57 12.39 0.54
C ILE A 50 -11.83 13.25 1.77
N LEU A 51 -12.73 12.78 2.63
CA LEU A 51 -12.97 13.41 3.92
C LEU A 51 -11.97 12.86 4.95
N LEU A 52 -11.12 13.75 5.46
CA LEU A 52 -10.11 13.49 6.47
C LEU A 52 -10.54 14.14 7.81
N PRO A 53 -11.05 13.37 8.78
CA PRO A 53 -11.54 13.85 10.09
C PRO A 53 -10.57 14.75 10.88
N ASN A 54 -9.26 14.51 10.78
CA ASN A 54 -8.18 15.18 11.52
C ASN A 54 -7.37 16.12 10.61
N SER A 55 -7.99 16.64 9.54
CA SER A 55 -7.33 17.53 8.56
C SER A 55 -6.89 18.89 9.12
N LEU A 56 -7.32 19.28 10.32
CA LEU A 56 -6.97 20.56 10.96
C LEU A 56 -5.74 20.43 11.86
N ASP A 57 -4.80 21.37 11.72
CA ASP A 57 -3.61 21.42 12.58
C ASP A 57 -3.93 21.99 13.96
N THR A 58 -4.30 21.10 14.87
CA THR A 58 -4.47 21.42 16.29
C THR A 58 -3.42 20.69 17.11
N ILE A 59 -3.02 21.30 18.25
CA ILE A 59 -2.01 20.77 19.18
C ILE A 59 -2.38 19.37 19.72
N ASN A 60 -3.66 19.00 19.66
CA ASN A 60 -4.21 17.77 20.24
C ASN A 60 -4.52 16.69 19.19
N ASP A 61 -4.52 17.01 17.90
CA ASP A 61 -4.94 16.07 16.85
C ASP A 61 -3.76 15.31 16.26
N ASN A 62 -4.02 14.04 15.95
CA ASN A 62 -3.04 13.16 15.32
C ASN A 62 -2.59 13.75 13.97
N TYR A 63 -1.28 13.81 13.75
CA TYR A 63 -0.67 14.22 12.48
C TYR A 63 -1.00 13.25 11.33
N GLN A 64 -1.58 12.09 11.66
CA GLN A 64 -2.09 11.09 10.73
C GLN A 64 -3.62 11.07 10.66
N ASP A 65 -4.11 10.72 9.47
CA ASP A 65 -5.53 10.50 9.23
C ASP A 65 -5.76 9.32 8.29
N THR A 66 -6.97 8.76 8.27
CA THR A 66 -7.30 7.62 7.42
C THR A 66 -8.62 7.80 6.69
N ALA A 67 -8.71 7.23 5.49
CA ALA A 67 -9.93 7.17 4.71
C ALA A 67 -10.16 5.75 4.19
N LYS A 68 -11.40 5.26 4.30
CA LYS A 68 -11.82 3.98 3.72
C LYS A 68 -12.66 4.26 2.48
N LEU A 69 -12.26 3.69 1.35
CA LEU A 69 -12.91 3.92 0.05
C LEU A 69 -12.74 2.73 -0.88
N LYS A 70 -13.31 2.83 -2.09
CA LYS A 70 -13.12 1.84 -3.15
C LYS A 70 -12.12 2.32 -4.18
N TYR A 71 -11.11 1.51 -4.44
CA TYR A 71 -10.20 1.72 -5.56
C TYR A 71 -10.36 0.56 -6.54
N LYS A 72 -10.79 0.82 -7.78
CA LYS A 72 -10.94 -0.24 -8.81
C LYS A 72 -11.69 -1.49 -8.30
N ASN A 73 -12.83 -1.25 -7.63
CA ASN A 73 -13.73 -2.25 -7.04
C ASN A 73 -13.19 -3.07 -5.86
N ILE A 74 -12.09 -2.66 -5.23
CA ILE A 74 -11.62 -3.26 -3.97
C ILE A 74 -11.70 -2.24 -2.83
N ASP A 75 -12.01 -2.73 -1.64
CA ASP A 75 -11.97 -1.90 -0.43
C ASP A 75 -10.51 -1.67 -0.03
N VAL A 76 -10.17 -0.40 0.18
CA VAL A 76 -8.85 0.03 0.63
C VAL A 76 -9.00 0.97 1.82
N GLN A 77 -8.04 0.92 2.73
CA GLN A 77 -7.83 1.96 3.72
C GLN A 77 -6.56 2.73 3.34
N LEU A 78 -6.71 4.03 3.15
CA LEU A 78 -5.62 4.95 2.91
C LEU A 78 -5.25 5.63 4.22
N GLU A 79 -3.96 5.88 4.42
CA GLU A 79 -3.43 6.64 5.55
C GLU A 79 -2.65 7.83 5.03
N PHE A 80 -2.94 8.99 5.58
CA PHE A 80 -2.32 10.26 5.23
C PHE A 80 -1.57 10.82 6.42
N ASN A 81 -0.50 11.55 6.14
CA ASN A 81 0.26 12.29 7.14
C ASN A 81 0.47 13.73 6.66
N ARG A 82 0.50 14.68 7.59
CA ARG A 82 0.94 16.05 7.33
C ARG A 82 2.41 16.03 6.90
N ASN A 83 2.69 16.59 5.73
CA ASN A 83 4.04 16.91 5.32
C ASN A 83 4.17 18.44 5.21
N TYR A 84 5.02 19.02 6.06
CA TYR A 84 5.20 20.46 6.17
C TYR A 84 6.18 20.94 5.10
N TYR A 85 5.91 22.10 4.52
CA TYR A 85 6.81 22.74 3.53
C TYR A 85 7.12 24.20 3.89
N ALA A 86 6.45 24.73 4.90
CA ALA A 86 6.75 26.01 5.55
C ALA A 86 6.25 25.96 7.01
N PRO A 87 6.63 26.92 7.88
CA PRO A 87 6.13 26.96 9.25
C PRO A 87 4.60 26.96 9.31
N ASN A 88 4.01 25.94 9.94
CA ASN A 88 2.57 25.72 10.07
C ASN A 88 1.80 25.59 8.74
N VAL A 89 2.49 25.32 7.62
CA VAL A 89 1.86 25.06 6.33
C VAL A 89 2.25 23.67 5.86
N PHE A 90 1.22 22.85 5.60
CA PHE A 90 1.38 21.43 5.26
C PHE A 90 0.45 21.03 4.13
N ARG A 91 0.73 19.86 3.58
CA ARG A 91 -0.18 19.09 2.73
C ARG A 91 -0.32 17.68 3.27
N MET A 92 -1.50 17.10 3.13
CA MET A 92 -1.71 15.69 3.46
C MET A 92 -1.09 14.83 2.34
N ARG A 93 -0.24 13.88 2.73
CA ARG A 93 0.46 12.95 1.82
C ARG A 93 0.08 11.52 2.16
N LEU A 94 -0.21 10.72 1.14
CA LEU A 94 -0.52 9.30 1.28
C LEU A 94 0.71 8.55 1.77
N ILE A 95 0.69 8.07 3.01
CA ILE A 95 1.78 7.30 3.61
C ILE A 95 1.44 5.85 3.86
N GLY A 96 0.17 5.46 3.71
CA GLY A 96 -0.25 4.08 3.91
C GLY A 96 -1.34 3.62 2.94
N ILE A 97 -1.24 2.37 2.48
CA ILE A 97 -2.29 1.70 1.71
C ILE A 97 -2.47 0.29 2.28
N LYS A 98 -3.63 0.00 2.84
CA LYS A 98 -4.00 -1.32 3.38
C LYS A 98 -5.14 -1.94 2.59
N ALA A 99 -5.02 -3.21 2.24
CA ALA A 99 -6.08 -3.98 1.62
C ALA A 99 -5.94 -5.48 1.88
N ASN A 100 -7.01 -6.23 1.62
CA ASN A 100 -7.08 -7.69 1.79
C ASN A 100 -7.71 -8.40 0.57
N SER A 101 -7.81 -7.72 -0.56
CA SER A 101 -8.42 -8.31 -1.76
C SER A 101 -7.51 -9.38 -2.38
N PRO A 102 -8.05 -10.55 -2.80
CA PRO A 102 -7.30 -11.57 -3.52
C PRO A 102 -6.85 -11.14 -4.92
N LEU A 103 -7.37 -10.01 -5.42
CA LEU A 103 -6.94 -9.39 -6.68
C LEU A 103 -5.56 -8.73 -6.56
N CYS A 104 -5.18 -8.27 -5.35
CA CYS A 104 -3.93 -7.57 -5.13
C CYS A 104 -2.75 -8.53 -5.03
N LYS A 105 -1.79 -8.41 -5.95
CA LYS A 105 -0.59 -9.25 -5.97
C LYS A 105 0.63 -8.46 -6.43
N THR A 106 1.81 -8.85 -5.98
CA THR A 106 3.08 -8.35 -6.56
C THR A 106 3.22 -8.83 -8.00
N ALA A 107 4.18 -8.27 -8.74
CA ALA A 107 4.52 -8.74 -10.09
C ALA A 107 4.92 -10.24 -10.10
N SER A 108 5.51 -10.75 -9.01
CA SER A 108 5.84 -12.17 -8.81
C SER A 108 4.67 -13.03 -8.33
N GLY A 109 3.48 -12.45 -8.14
CA GLY A 109 2.26 -13.16 -7.77
C GLY A 109 2.05 -13.34 -6.26
N ILE A 110 2.82 -12.66 -5.41
CA ILE A 110 2.66 -12.70 -3.95
C ILE A 110 1.46 -11.83 -3.55
N GLY A 111 0.53 -12.41 -2.80
CA GLY A 111 -0.65 -11.73 -2.28
C GLY A 111 -1.41 -12.64 -1.31
N VAL A 112 -2.69 -12.34 -1.05
CA VAL A 112 -3.54 -13.14 -0.14
C VAL A 112 -3.49 -14.63 -0.49
N GLY A 113 -3.29 -15.46 0.53
CA GLY A 113 -3.13 -16.92 0.45
C GLY A 113 -1.70 -17.40 0.20
N THR A 114 -0.75 -16.50 -0.08
CA THR A 114 0.66 -16.87 -0.32
C THR A 114 1.32 -17.36 0.97
N ASP A 115 2.15 -18.40 0.85
CA ASP A 115 2.92 -18.95 1.97
C ASP A 115 4.08 -18.04 2.35
N MET A 116 4.34 -17.91 3.65
CA MET A 116 5.43 -17.11 4.22
C MET A 116 6.78 -17.35 3.54
N LEU A 117 7.14 -18.61 3.30
CA LEU A 117 8.43 -18.98 2.69
C LEU A 117 8.58 -18.44 1.27
N LYS A 118 7.49 -18.30 0.50
CA LYS A 118 7.53 -17.71 -0.84
C LYS A 118 7.82 -16.21 -0.80
N ILE A 119 7.38 -15.53 0.26
CA ILE A 119 7.67 -14.11 0.48
C ILE A 119 9.17 -13.95 0.76
N ILE A 120 9.69 -14.72 1.73
CA ILE A 120 11.11 -14.67 2.12
C ILE A 120 12.00 -14.96 0.92
N ALA A 121 11.69 -16.00 0.15
CA ALA A 121 12.49 -16.39 -1.02
C ALA A 121 12.46 -15.35 -2.16
N ALA A 122 11.38 -14.57 -2.28
CA ALA A 122 11.25 -13.58 -3.37
C ALA A 122 11.92 -12.23 -3.06
N TYR A 123 12.32 -12.01 -1.80
CA TYR A 123 12.90 -10.77 -1.32
C TYR A 123 14.18 -11.04 -0.52
N ASP A 124 14.93 -12.09 -0.88
CA ASP A 124 16.18 -12.51 -0.24
C ASP A 124 17.29 -11.45 -0.33
N SER A 125 17.23 -10.58 -1.34
CA SER A 125 18.13 -9.45 -1.53
C SER A 125 17.76 -8.20 -0.72
N LEU A 126 16.62 -8.20 -0.02
CA LEU A 126 16.15 -7.08 0.80
C LEU A 126 16.14 -7.46 2.28
N HIS A 127 16.06 -6.45 3.15
CA HIS A 127 15.89 -6.69 4.57
C HIS A 127 14.47 -7.19 4.86
N VAL A 128 14.36 -8.45 5.26
CA VAL A 128 13.11 -9.08 5.69
C VAL A 128 13.05 -9.17 7.22
N LYS A 129 12.07 -8.49 7.83
CA LYS A 129 11.78 -8.60 9.27
C LYS A 129 10.56 -9.50 9.48
N ILE A 130 10.68 -10.49 10.35
CA ILE A 130 9.58 -11.40 10.72
C ILE A 130 9.28 -11.22 12.21
N GLN A 131 8.02 -11.04 12.56
CA GLN A 131 7.58 -10.83 13.94
C GLN A 131 6.34 -11.68 14.26
N PRO A 132 6.22 -12.25 15.49
CA PRO A 132 4.97 -12.85 15.94
C PRO A 132 3.87 -11.78 16.13
N GLY A 133 2.62 -12.16 15.90
CA GLY A 133 1.48 -11.24 15.95
C GLY A 133 1.34 -10.35 14.70
N TYR A 134 0.27 -9.54 14.67
CA TYR A 134 0.15 -8.44 13.70
C TYR A 134 0.80 -7.19 14.26
N ALA A 135 1.98 -6.88 13.74
CA ALA A 135 2.75 -5.73 14.16
C ALA A 135 2.23 -4.47 13.48
N TYR A 136 1.70 -3.57 14.29
CA TYR A 136 1.41 -2.18 13.97
C TYR A 136 2.48 -1.29 14.60
N TYR A 137 2.49 0.01 14.30
CA TYR A 137 3.59 0.90 14.68
C TYR A 137 3.89 0.92 16.20
N TYR A 138 2.86 0.96 17.05
CA TYR A 138 3.01 0.98 18.51
C TYR A 138 2.46 -0.26 19.22
N GLU A 139 1.85 -1.18 18.46
CA GLU A 139 1.05 -2.27 19.01
C GLU A 139 1.36 -3.55 18.26
N THR A 140 1.31 -4.67 18.97
CA THR A 140 1.29 -5.98 18.33
C THR A 140 0.02 -6.67 18.74
N GLU A 141 -0.84 -6.95 17.77
CA GLU A 141 -2.02 -7.77 18.01
C GLU A 141 -1.58 -9.23 18.06
N GLU A 142 -1.39 -9.72 19.29
CA GLU A 142 -1.01 -11.11 19.53
C GLU A 142 -2.15 -12.08 19.15
N GLY A 143 -1.77 -13.34 18.98
CA GLY A 143 -2.72 -14.41 18.69
C GLY A 143 -2.04 -15.61 18.04
N GLU A 144 -2.59 -16.79 18.30
CA GLU A 144 -2.09 -18.03 17.73
C GLU A 144 -2.09 -17.95 16.18
N GLY A 145 -0.98 -18.38 15.58
CA GLY A 145 -0.82 -18.39 14.13
C GLY A 145 -0.66 -17.03 13.47
N LYS A 146 -0.80 -15.91 14.20
CA LYS A 146 -0.58 -14.56 13.67
C LYS A 146 0.91 -14.25 13.57
N SER A 147 1.30 -13.68 12.44
CA SER A 147 2.66 -13.21 12.21
C SER A 147 2.67 -12.09 11.19
N THR A 148 3.75 -11.31 11.20
CA THR A 148 3.99 -10.23 10.25
C THR A 148 5.30 -10.47 9.53
N VAL A 149 5.31 -10.27 8.22
CA VAL A 149 6.53 -10.23 7.40
C VAL A 149 6.61 -8.86 6.77
N SER A 150 7.65 -8.10 7.12
CA SER A 150 7.92 -6.78 6.56
C SER A 150 9.13 -6.85 5.64
N ILE A 151 8.97 -6.34 4.42
CA ILE A 151 10.04 -6.13 3.45
C ILE A 151 10.39 -4.65 3.48
N LEU A 152 11.64 -4.35 3.80
CA LEU A 152 12.14 -2.99 3.94
C LEU A 152 13.04 -2.67 2.75
N ASP A 153 12.95 -1.44 2.24
CA ASP A 153 14.01 -0.89 1.41
C ASP A 153 15.24 -0.49 2.25
N ASP A 154 16.29 -0.02 1.59
CA ASP A 154 17.56 0.31 2.24
C ASP A 154 17.41 1.44 3.28
N ALA A 155 16.59 2.45 2.98
CA ALA A 155 16.34 3.58 3.88
C ALA A 155 15.56 3.16 5.13
N ALA A 156 14.51 2.33 4.98
CA ALA A 156 13.75 1.79 6.10
C ALA A 156 14.61 0.85 6.94
N SER A 157 15.47 0.06 6.30
CA SER A 157 16.41 -0.88 6.92
C SER A 157 17.43 -0.19 7.82
N THR A 158 17.94 0.96 7.38
CA THR A 158 18.98 1.73 8.09
C THR A 158 18.44 2.80 9.00
N MET A 159 17.11 3.01 9.02
CA MET A 159 16.45 4.12 9.70
C MET A 159 16.99 5.48 9.26
N ASP A 160 17.29 5.64 7.96
CA ASP A 160 17.71 6.95 7.44
C ASP A 160 16.60 7.99 7.67
N TYR A 161 16.97 9.12 8.27
CA TYR A 161 16.05 10.21 8.60
C TYR A 161 15.89 11.21 7.47
N PHE A 162 16.81 11.23 6.53
CA PHE A 162 16.86 12.25 5.48
C PHE A 162 16.38 11.76 4.12
N SER A 163 15.93 10.50 4.04
CA SER A 163 15.37 9.91 2.84
C SER A 163 13.94 9.42 3.06
N ASP A 164 13.20 9.33 1.95
CA ASP A 164 11.99 8.53 1.94
C ASP A 164 12.36 7.07 2.21
N ALA A 165 11.54 6.38 2.99
CA ALA A 165 11.76 5.00 3.39
C ALA A 165 10.44 4.23 3.22
N TYR A 166 10.51 3.10 2.54
CA TYR A 166 9.33 2.33 2.16
C TYR A 166 9.34 0.94 2.78
N THR A 167 8.16 0.47 3.17
CA THR A 167 7.97 -0.86 3.75
C THR A 167 6.72 -1.51 3.18
N MET A 168 6.84 -2.77 2.78
CA MET A 168 5.72 -3.60 2.41
C MET A 168 5.51 -4.66 3.48
N VAL A 169 4.36 -4.61 4.14
CA VAL A 169 4.00 -5.46 5.27
C VAL A 169 2.96 -6.48 4.81
N PHE A 170 3.20 -7.75 5.11
CA PHE A 170 2.23 -8.82 4.97
C PHE A 170 1.79 -9.27 6.36
N PHE A 171 0.48 -9.34 6.58
CA PHE A 171 -0.11 -9.95 7.78
C PHE A 171 -0.51 -11.37 7.46
N LEU A 172 -0.05 -12.32 8.27
CA LEU A 172 -0.19 -13.75 8.02
C LEU A 172 -0.94 -14.45 9.14
N LEU A 173 -1.93 -15.26 8.79
CA LEU A 173 -2.56 -16.23 9.67
C LEU A 173 -2.13 -17.63 9.24
N ASN A 174 -1.64 -18.43 10.18
CA ASN A 174 -1.17 -19.80 9.92
C ASN A 174 -0.17 -19.86 8.76
N LYS A 175 0.79 -18.90 8.76
CA LYS A 175 1.85 -18.77 7.74
C LYS A 175 1.35 -18.46 6.32
N LYS A 176 0.09 -18.01 6.16
CA LYS A 176 -0.48 -17.57 4.89
C LYS A 176 -0.92 -16.11 4.97
N VAL A 177 -0.65 -15.34 3.92
CA VAL A 177 -1.07 -13.92 3.84
C VAL A 177 -2.59 -13.80 3.91
N ILE A 178 -3.09 -12.94 4.79
CA ILE A 178 -4.52 -12.58 4.86
C ILE A 178 -4.78 -11.13 4.44
N SER A 179 -3.78 -10.26 4.56
CA SER A 179 -3.84 -8.86 4.14
C SER A 179 -2.43 -8.30 3.99
N PHE A 180 -2.34 -7.11 3.41
CA PHE A 180 -1.08 -6.39 3.27
C PHE A 180 -1.28 -4.91 3.58
N GLU A 181 -0.16 -4.24 3.87
CA GLU A 181 -0.07 -2.81 4.05
C GLU A 181 1.22 -2.30 3.42
N LEU A 182 1.13 -1.20 2.69
CA LEU A 182 2.26 -0.48 2.13
C LEU A 182 2.44 0.79 2.94
N LYS A 183 3.66 1.09 3.35
CA LYS A 183 3.99 2.22 4.22
C LYS A 183 5.13 3.03 3.65
N ALA A 184 5.05 4.34 3.83
CA ALA A 184 6.14 5.26 3.61
C ALA A 184 6.36 6.11 4.86
N LYS A 185 7.63 6.28 5.23
CA LYS A 185 8.09 7.47 5.92
C LYS A 185 8.58 8.41 4.82
N LEU A 186 7.99 9.59 4.75
CA LEU A 186 8.42 10.61 3.80
C LEU A 186 9.33 11.60 4.54
N LYS A 187 10.38 12.06 3.88
CA LYS A 187 11.15 13.19 4.41
C LYS A 187 10.25 14.43 4.48
N ASP A 188 10.52 15.25 5.49
CA ASP A 188 9.88 16.55 5.58
C ASP A 188 10.42 17.44 4.44
N GLU A 189 9.56 18.25 3.83
CA GLU A 189 9.99 19.10 2.71
C GLU A 189 10.69 20.38 3.18
N ARG A 190 10.76 20.60 4.49
CA ARG A 190 11.56 21.66 5.09
C ARG A 190 13.05 21.34 5.14
N ASP A 191 13.42 20.06 5.07
CA ASP A 191 14.80 19.55 5.14
C ASP A 191 15.48 19.53 3.75
#